data_AF-A0A817C4L7-F1
#
_entry.id   AF-A0A817C4L7-F1
#
_cell.length_a   1.000
_cell.length_b   1.000
_cell.length_c   1.000
_cell.angle_alpha   90.00
_cell.angle_beta   90.00
_cell.angle_gamma   90.00
#
_symmetry.space_group_name_H-M   'P 1'
#
loop_
_entity.id
_entity.type
_entity.pdbx_description
1 polymer ?
#
loop_
_entity_poly.entity_id
_entity_poly.type
_entity_poly.pdbx_seq_one_letter_code
_entity_poly.pdbx_strand_id
1 'polypeptide(L)'
;MHDYRSPRSFESAAIQQALFVDKLFKSFFDTVQACQKGLVAISSLSEAETITKIRNAHEEIIDVLANNFDTPSAMSRLQELVHWINSHMNYDVHDNENSINNIPTCALFLAVDFIQAWLEIFGIDMSLSGHQNQNASVDRILLENIIEKSVQFRTDIRDICRRRSPTDEENPKKSLLEQCDDYRLQMKYLGVEIKDRNQGSTWSFKK
;
A
#
# COMPACT_ATOMS: atom_id res chain seq x y z
N MET A 1 -18.83 3.58 13.25
CA MET A 1 -18.51 3.90 14.67
C MET A 1 -19.82 4.09 15.40
N HIS A 2 -19.88 3.76 16.70
CA HIS A 2 -21.10 3.92 17.51
C HIS A 2 -20.85 4.92 18.63
N ASP A 3 -21.88 5.67 19.01
CA ASP A 3 -21.85 6.48 20.23
C ASP A 3 -21.57 5.56 21.43
N TYR A 4 -20.65 5.98 22.29
CA TYR A 4 -20.26 5.23 23.49
C TYR A 4 -21.43 5.03 24.47
N ARG A 5 -22.50 5.83 24.36
CA ARG A 5 -23.70 5.74 25.19
C ARG A 5 -24.76 4.79 24.65
N SER A 6 -24.65 4.35 23.40
CA SER A 6 -25.67 3.51 22.76
C SER A 6 -25.36 2.01 22.96
N PRO A 7 -26.40 1.17 23.16
CA PRO A 7 -26.20 -0.28 23.27
C PRO A 7 -25.63 -0.84 21.96
N ARG A 8 -24.53 -1.61 22.05
CA ARG A 8 -23.90 -2.23 20.88
C ARG A 8 -24.66 -3.48 20.44
N SER A 9 -25.10 -3.49 19.19
CA SER A 9 -25.51 -4.71 18.48
C SER A 9 -24.38 -5.17 17.56
N PHE A 10 -23.82 -6.36 17.82
CA PHE A 10 -22.83 -6.99 16.95
C PHE A 10 -23.52 -7.74 15.79
N GLU A 11 -24.33 -7.01 15.03
CA GLU A 11 -24.99 -7.57 13.86
C GLU A 11 -24.02 -7.67 12.68
N SER A 12 -24.23 -8.65 11.79
CA SER A 12 -23.39 -8.84 10.59
C SER A 12 -23.31 -7.57 9.73
N ALA A 13 -24.39 -6.78 9.68
CA ALA A 13 -24.44 -5.50 8.97
C ALA A 13 -23.45 -4.46 9.56
N ALA A 14 -23.34 -4.37 10.89
CA ALA A 14 -22.41 -3.44 11.55
C ALA A 14 -20.95 -3.83 11.30
N ILE A 15 -20.65 -5.13 11.29
CA ILE A 15 -19.32 -5.66 10.96
C ILE A 15 -18.98 -5.37 9.49
N GLN A 16 -19.93 -5.56 8.56
CA GLN A 16 -19.73 -5.23 7.15
C GLN A 16 -19.45 -3.75 6.92
N GLN A 17 -20.17 -2.87 7.62
CA GLN A 17 -19.90 -1.43 7.55
C GLN A 17 -18.50 -1.10 8.05
N ALA A 18 -18.04 -1.71 9.14
CA ALA A 18 -16.67 -1.53 9.63
C ALA A 18 -15.62 -2.00 8.59
N LEU A 19 -15.84 -3.14 7.93
CA LEU A 19 -14.96 -3.64 6.87
C LEU A 19 -14.93 -2.72 5.64
N PHE A 20 -16.06 -2.11 5.28
CA PHE A 20 -16.11 -1.15 4.19
C PHE A 20 -15.26 0.10 4.49
N VAL A 21 -15.36 0.62 5.72
CA VAL A 21 -14.58 1.78 6.17
C VAL A 21 -13.09 1.47 6.19
N ASP A 22 -12.71 0.29 6.71
CA ASP A 22 -11.32 -0.18 6.67
C ASP A 22 -10.77 -0.28 5.24
N LYS A 23 -11.58 -0.85 4.33
CA LYS A 23 -11.21 -0.97 2.91
C LYS A 23 -11.08 0.40 2.23
N LEU A 24 -11.93 1.37 2.58
CA LEU A 24 -11.87 2.73 2.04
C LEU A 24 -10.53 3.38 2.36
N PHE A 25 -10.14 3.41 3.63
CA PHE A 25 -8.85 3.98 4.05
C PHE A 25 -7.66 3.23 3.44
N LYS A 26 -7.68 1.89 3.41
CA LYS A 26 -6.64 1.10 2.75
C LYS A 26 -6.50 1.44 1.26
N SER A 27 -7.61 1.49 0.54
CA SER A 27 -7.59 1.84 -0.89
C SER A 27 -7.07 3.24 -1.17
N PHE A 28 -7.33 4.19 -0.26
CA PHE A 28 -6.78 5.53 -0.33
C PHE A 28 -5.26 5.50 -0.13
N PHE A 29 -4.78 4.86 0.94
CA PHE A 29 -3.35 4.75 1.22
C PHE A 29 -2.59 4.00 0.11
N ASP A 30 -3.14 2.92 -0.43
CA ASP A 30 -2.57 2.17 -1.54
C ASP A 30 -2.44 3.04 -2.80
N THR A 31 -3.48 3.83 -3.10
CA THR A 31 -3.47 4.79 -4.22
C THR A 31 -2.39 5.85 -4.03
N VAL A 32 -2.30 6.47 -2.85
CA VAL A 32 -1.27 7.49 -2.58
C VAL A 32 0.14 6.90 -2.63
N GLN A 33 0.31 5.67 -2.13
CA GLN A 33 1.59 4.96 -2.23
C GLN A 33 1.95 4.62 -3.68
N ALA A 34 0.98 4.27 -4.52
CA ALA A 34 1.19 4.06 -5.95
C ALA A 34 1.60 5.37 -6.65
N CYS A 35 1.01 6.51 -6.26
CA CYS A 35 1.43 7.83 -6.69
C CYS A 35 2.85 8.16 -6.23
N GLN A 36 3.22 7.86 -4.98
CA GLN A 36 4.58 8.06 -4.45
C GLN A 36 5.63 7.25 -5.22
N LYS A 37 5.27 6.03 -5.63
CA LYS A 37 6.14 5.15 -6.43
C LYS A 37 6.18 5.53 -7.92
N GLY A 38 5.45 6.58 -8.33
CA GLY A 38 5.36 7.02 -9.73
C GLY A 38 4.59 6.06 -10.63
N LEU A 39 3.81 5.14 -10.06
CA LEU A 39 2.98 4.18 -10.82
C LEU A 39 1.67 4.80 -11.32
N VAL A 40 1.25 5.91 -10.72
CA VAL A 40 0.02 6.63 -11.04
C VAL A 40 0.34 8.11 -11.10
N ALA A 41 0.04 8.76 -12.23
CA ALA A 41 0.19 10.19 -12.40
C ALA A 41 -1.15 10.89 -12.10
N ILE A 42 -1.12 11.80 -11.12
CA ILE A 42 -2.25 12.68 -10.82
C ILE A 42 -2.14 13.87 -11.76
N SER A 43 -3.14 14.09 -12.62
CA SER A 43 -3.12 15.16 -13.62
C SER A 43 -3.59 16.51 -13.08
N SER A 44 -4.44 16.51 -12.05
CA SER A 44 -5.00 17.74 -11.49
C SER A 44 -5.44 17.56 -10.04
N LEU A 45 -4.63 18.02 -9.09
CA LEU A 45 -5.08 18.25 -7.72
C LEU A 45 -4.71 19.69 -7.33
N SER A 46 -5.73 20.52 -7.06
CA SER A 46 -5.50 21.87 -6.57
C SER A 46 -5.00 21.83 -5.14
N GLU A 47 -3.73 22.21 -4.94
CA GLU A 47 -3.08 22.23 -3.63
C GLU A 47 -3.81 23.14 -2.64
N ALA A 48 -4.18 24.35 -3.08
CA ALA A 48 -4.85 25.33 -2.24
C ALA A 48 -6.24 24.85 -1.77
N GLU A 49 -7.00 24.21 -2.65
CA GLU A 49 -8.33 23.68 -2.31
C GLU A 49 -8.23 22.49 -1.36
N THR A 50 -7.26 21.60 -1.59
CA THR A 50 -7.04 20.42 -0.73
C THR A 50 -6.62 20.83 0.68
N ILE A 51 -5.67 21.77 0.80
CA ILE A 51 -5.23 22.28 2.12
C ILE A 51 -6.38 22.98 2.85
N THR A 52 -7.16 23.79 2.13
CA THR A 52 -8.34 24.46 2.71
C THR A 52 -9.37 23.44 3.20
N LYS A 53 -9.60 22.37 2.43
CA LYS A 53 -10.55 21.32 2.80
C LYS A 53 -10.07 20.49 4.01
N ILE A 54 -8.77 20.19 4.11
CA ILE A 54 -8.17 19.56 5.30
C ILE A 54 -8.37 20.44 6.53
N ARG A 55 -8.10 21.75 6.42
CA ARG A 55 -8.29 22.68 7.54
C ARG A 55 -9.74 22.75 8.00
N ASN A 56 -10.69 22.86 7.07
CA ASN A 56 -12.11 22.89 7.41
C ASN A 56 -12.54 21.56 8.06
N ALA A 57 -12.07 20.42 7.54
CA ALA A 57 -12.34 19.11 8.15
C ALA A 57 -11.76 19.01 9.57
N HIS A 58 -10.58 19.57 9.83
CA HIS A 58 -10.00 19.63 11.18
C HIS A 58 -10.87 20.41 12.16
N GLU A 59 -11.34 21.60 11.77
CA GLU A 59 -12.24 22.43 12.59
C GLU A 59 -13.57 21.70 12.85
N GLU A 60 -14.18 21.13 11.81
CA GLU A 60 -15.43 20.36 11.93
C GLU A 60 -15.27 19.13 12.85
N ILE A 61 -14.15 18.42 12.77
CA ILE A 61 -13.87 17.26 13.63
C ILE A 61 -13.73 17.71 15.10
N ILE A 62 -13.02 18.81 15.36
CA ILE A 62 -12.88 19.35 16.72
C ILE A 62 -14.23 19.78 17.28
N ASP A 63 -15.06 20.47 16.48
CA ASP A 63 -16.38 20.94 16.92
C ASP A 63 -17.31 19.76 17.27
N VAL A 64 -17.28 18.71 16.44
CA VAL A 64 -18.06 17.49 16.66
C VAL A 64 -17.57 16.74 17.90
N LEU A 65 -16.25 16.67 18.12
CA LEU A 65 -15.70 16.03 19.31
C LEU A 65 -15.94 16.84 20.59
N ALA A 66 -15.94 18.17 20.50
CA ALA A 66 -16.30 19.05 21.61
C ALA A 66 -17.76 18.83 22.04
N ASN A 67 -18.64 18.47 21.12
CA ASN A 67 -20.01 18.10 21.42
C ASN A 67 -20.13 16.61 21.80
N ASN A 68 -19.82 16.29 23.06
CA ASN A 68 -20.03 14.97 23.66
C ASN A 68 -19.21 13.81 23.02
N PHE A 69 -18.01 14.09 22.50
CA PHE A 69 -17.12 13.05 21.93
C PHE A 69 -17.81 12.19 20.87
N ASP A 70 -18.54 12.83 19.95
CA ASP A 70 -19.24 12.15 18.86
C ASP A 70 -18.23 11.59 17.82
N THR A 71 -17.61 10.48 18.17
CA THR A 71 -16.67 9.76 17.31
C THR A 71 -17.30 9.23 16.01
N PRO A 72 -18.58 8.78 15.95
CA PRO A 72 -19.24 8.47 14.69
C PRO A 72 -19.23 9.62 13.69
N SER A 73 -19.67 10.81 14.11
CA SER A 73 -19.75 11.97 13.23
C SER A 73 -18.35 12.44 12.79
N ALA A 74 -17.37 12.41 13.70
CA ALA A 74 -15.98 12.73 13.36
C ALA A 74 -15.39 11.77 12.31
N MET A 75 -15.67 10.47 12.44
CA MET A 75 -15.26 9.46 11.47
C MET A 75 -15.93 9.64 10.11
N SER A 76 -17.21 10.04 10.08
CA SER A 76 -17.90 10.38 8.84
C SER A 76 -17.24 11.57 8.12
N ARG A 77 -16.79 12.61 8.84
CA ARG A 77 -16.04 13.74 8.23
C ARG A 77 -14.70 13.31 7.62
N LEU A 78 -13.99 12.38 8.26
CA LEU A 78 -12.77 11.80 7.68
C LEU A 78 -13.07 11.00 6.39
N GLN A 79 -14.16 10.25 6.36
CA GLN A 79 -14.57 9.51 5.16
C GLN A 79 -14.96 10.46 4.02
N GLU A 80 -15.67 11.55 4.33
CA GLU A 80 -16.00 12.60 3.36
C GLU A 80 -14.75 13.26 2.78
N LEU A 81 -13.73 13.53 3.62
CA LEU A 81 -12.44 14.05 3.17
C LEU A 81 -11.76 13.07 2.20
N VAL A 82 -11.66 11.79 2.55
CA VAL A 82 -11.08 10.75 1.68
C VAL A 82 -11.83 10.63 0.36
N HIS A 83 -13.16 10.65 0.40
CA HIS A 83 -13.99 10.57 -0.80
C HIS A 83 -13.81 11.80 -1.69
N TRP A 84 -13.75 12.99 -1.10
CA TRP A 84 -13.50 14.24 -1.82
C TRP A 84 -12.14 14.20 -2.52
N ILE A 85 -11.07 13.81 -1.82
CA ILE A 85 -9.73 13.72 -2.41
C ILE A 85 -9.73 12.66 -3.52
N ASN A 86 -10.29 11.47 -3.29
CA ASN A 86 -10.40 10.43 -4.33
C ASN A 86 -11.19 10.87 -5.56
N SER A 87 -12.24 11.67 -5.38
CA SER A 87 -13.03 12.22 -6.49
C SER A 87 -12.30 13.31 -7.26
N HIS A 88 -11.37 14.02 -6.62
CA HIS A 88 -10.56 15.07 -7.24
C HIS A 88 -9.21 14.55 -7.76
N MET A 89 -8.83 13.31 -7.44
CA MET A 89 -7.74 12.60 -8.09
C MET A 89 -8.19 12.14 -9.49
N ASN A 90 -8.02 13.01 -10.50
CA ASN A 90 -8.13 12.59 -11.89
C ASN A 90 -6.88 11.77 -12.26
N TYR A 91 -7.11 10.50 -12.60
CA TYR A 91 -6.07 9.61 -13.13
C TYR A 91 -5.92 9.85 -14.62
N ASP A 92 -4.74 10.28 -15.07
CA ASP A 92 -4.43 10.25 -16.50
C ASP A 92 -3.95 8.85 -16.86
N VAL A 93 -4.73 8.14 -17.68
CA VAL A 93 -4.42 6.77 -18.12
C VAL A 93 -3.68 6.77 -19.47
N HIS A 94 -3.46 7.94 -20.08
CA HIS A 94 -2.83 8.02 -21.40
C HIS A 94 -1.38 8.50 -21.37
N ASP A 95 -0.56 7.70 -22.06
CA ASP A 95 0.80 7.93 -22.53
C ASP A 95 1.15 9.41 -22.73
N ASN A 96 2.30 9.83 -22.21
CA ASN A 96 3.25 10.66 -22.97
C ASN A 96 4.56 10.77 -22.19
N GLU A 97 5.66 10.47 -22.88
CA GLU A 97 7.07 10.54 -22.47
C GLU A 97 7.56 11.95 -22.05
N ASN A 98 6.67 12.83 -21.58
CA ASN A 98 6.96 14.24 -21.26
C ASN A 98 6.47 14.73 -19.89
N SER A 99 5.97 13.89 -18.97
CA SER A 99 5.48 14.34 -17.65
C SER A 99 6.55 14.39 -16.56
N ILE A 100 7.75 14.90 -16.87
CA ILE A 100 8.87 15.02 -15.92
C ILE A 100 8.55 15.89 -14.66
N ASN A 101 7.36 16.51 -14.55
CA ASN A 101 7.08 17.50 -13.50
C ASN A 101 5.86 17.25 -12.59
N ASN A 102 5.16 16.12 -12.64
CA ASN A 102 4.03 15.89 -11.71
C ASN A 102 4.47 15.05 -10.50
N ILE A 103 5.30 15.67 -9.65
CA ILE A 103 5.60 15.18 -8.30
C ILE A 103 4.29 15.14 -7.51
N PRO A 104 4.02 14.09 -6.70
CA PRO A 104 2.86 14.07 -5.80
C PRO A 104 2.81 15.35 -4.97
N THR A 105 1.75 16.14 -5.18
CA THR A 105 1.53 17.45 -4.58
C THR A 105 1.64 17.35 -3.06
N CYS A 106 2.39 18.24 -2.40
CA CYS A 106 2.59 18.23 -0.95
C CYS A 106 1.27 18.13 -0.15
N ALA A 107 0.17 18.67 -0.71
CA ALA A 107 -1.18 18.51 -0.18
C ALA A 107 -1.64 17.05 0.02
N LEU A 108 -1.24 16.12 -0.84
CA LEU A 108 -1.62 14.72 -0.75
C LEU A 108 -0.91 14.03 0.42
N PHE A 109 0.39 14.32 0.60
CA PHE A 109 1.14 13.85 1.76
C PHE A 109 0.58 14.43 3.06
N LEU A 110 0.27 15.73 3.06
CA LEU A 110 -0.37 16.37 4.21
C LEU A 110 -1.72 15.73 4.54
N ALA A 111 -2.52 15.37 3.54
CA ALA A 111 -3.79 14.66 3.76
C ALA A 111 -3.57 13.27 4.37
N VAL A 112 -2.57 12.53 3.90
CA VAL A 112 -2.20 11.23 4.45
C VAL A 112 -1.77 11.35 5.91
N ASP A 113 -0.85 12.26 6.22
CA ASP A 113 -0.37 12.49 7.59
C ASP A 113 -1.52 12.92 8.51
N PHE A 114 -2.41 13.78 8.02
CA PHE A 114 -3.60 14.22 8.74
C PHE A 114 -4.55 13.06 9.07
N ILE A 115 -4.89 12.24 8.07
CA ILE A 115 -5.79 11.09 8.27
C ILE A 115 -5.14 10.08 9.21
N GLN A 116 -3.84 9.82 9.06
CA GLN A 116 -3.13 8.90 9.94
C GLN A 116 -3.12 9.40 11.38
N ALA A 117 -2.83 10.68 11.63
CA ALA A 117 -2.84 11.26 12.97
C ALA A 117 -4.22 11.12 13.64
N TRP A 118 -5.32 11.33 12.92
CA TRP A 118 -6.66 11.16 13.47
C TRP A 118 -7.04 9.69 13.70
N LEU A 119 -6.62 8.79 12.81
CA LEU A 119 -6.82 7.36 13.02
C LEU A 119 -6.04 6.87 14.25
N GLU A 120 -4.81 7.37 14.46
CA GLU A 120 -4.02 7.11 15.67
C GLU A 120 -4.70 7.64 16.94
N ILE A 121 -5.28 8.85 16.91
CA ILE A 121 -6.08 9.39 18.02
C ILE A 121 -7.29 8.49 18.33
N PHE A 122 -7.91 7.91 17.30
CA PHE A 122 -9.00 6.94 17.47
C PHE A 122 -8.52 5.51 17.81
N GLY A 123 -7.21 5.31 17.96
CA GLY A 123 -6.61 4.01 18.28
C GLY A 123 -6.65 3.00 17.13
N ILE A 124 -6.80 3.47 15.89
CA ILE A 124 -6.82 2.66 14.68
C ILE A 124 -5.47 2.81 13.97
N ASP A 125 -4.61 1.80 14.10
CA ASP A 125 -3.35 1.77 13.33
C ASP A 125 -3.66 1.30 11.89
N MET A 126 -3.60 2.25 10.96
CA MET A 126 -3.78 2.03 9.52
C MET A 126 -2.53 2.40 8.74
N SER A 127 -1.36 2.42 9.39
CA SER A 127 -0.09 2.82 8.80
C SER A 127 0.10 2.29 7.36
N LEU A 128 0.58 3.16 6.46
CA LEU A 128 0.78 2.94 5.00
C LEU A 128 1.75 1.80 4.62
N SER A 129 2.03 0.91 5.56
CA SER A 129 2.83 -0.29 5.38
C SER A 129 2.06 -1.41 6.04
N GLY A 130 1.36 -2.19 5.22
CA GLY A 130 0.43 -3.22 5.67
C GLY A 130 0.93 -3.98 6.89
N HIS A 131 0.13 -4.00 7.95
CA HIS A 131 0.35 -4.82 9.14
C HIS A 131 1.78 -4.71 9.72
N GLN A 132 2.17 -3.52 10.16
CA GLN A 132 3.22 -3.34 11.16
C GLN A 132 2.68 -3.76 12.54
N ASN A 133 2.56 -5.07 12.77
CA ASN A 133 2.49 -5.59 14.13
C ASN A 133 3.88 -5.34 14.74
N GLN A 134 4.00 -4.33 15.60
CA GLN A 134 5.28 -3.68 15.96
C GLN A 134 6.31 -4.59 16.69
N ASN A 135 5.95 -5.83 17.03
CA ASN A 135 6.89 -6.83 17.56
C ASN A 135 7.32 -7.90 16.54
N ALA A 136 6.73 -7.92 15.33
CA ALA A 136 7.09 -8.83 14.24
C ALA A 136 7.74 -8.09 13.05
N SER A 137 7.89 -6.77 13.13
CA SER A 137 8.22 -5.89 12.00
C SER A 137 9.69 -5.96 11.59
N VAL A 138 10.65 -5.94 12.52
CA VAL A 138 12.08 -5.99 12.14
C VAL A 138 12.42 -7.33 11.50
N ASP A 139 11.99 -8.43 12.11
CA ASP A 139 12.25 -9.78 11.60
C ASP A 139 11.56 -10.03 10.26
N ARG A 140 10.34 -9.51 10.09
CA ARG A 140 9.63 -9.61 8.81
C ARG A 140 10.25 -8.74 7.73
N ILE A 141 10.60 -7.49 8.02
CA ILE A 141 11.29 -6.61 7.06
C ILE A 141 12.65 -7.22 6.68
N LEU A 142 13.38 -7.76 7.65
CA LEU A 142 14.63 -8.47 7.41
C LEU A 142 14.41 -9.73 6.56
N LEU A 143 13.36 -10.50 6.84
CA LEU A 143 12.98 -11.68 6.04
C LEU A 143 12.59 -11.29 4.60
N GLU A 144 11.78 -10.24 4.43
CA GLU A 144 11.38 -9.73 3.11
C GLU A 144 12.61 -9.25 2.32
N ASN A 145 13.54 -8.54 2.98
CA ASN A 145 14.81 -8.13 2.37
C ASN A 145 15.69 -9.34 2.00
N ILE A 146 15.77 -10.37 2.85
CA ILE A 146 16.52 -11.60 2.57
C ILE A 146 15.90 -12.32 1.36
N ILE A 147 14.57 -12.45 1.33
CA ILE A 147 13.84 -13.06 0.22
C ILE A 147 14.11 -12.25 -1.07
N GLU A 148 13.98 -10.94 -1.04
CA GLU A 148 14.26 -10.06 -2.18
C GLU A 148 15.70 -10.27 -2.71
N LYS A 149 16.71 -10.22 -1.84
CA LYS A 149 18.11 -10.43 -2.24
C LYS A 149 18.37 -11.85 -2.77
N SER A 150 17.71 -12.85 -2.21
CA SER A 150 17.82 -14.23 -2.67
C SER A 150 17.20 -14.45 -4.06
N VAL A 151 16.06 -13.79 -4.34
CA VAL A 151 15.36 -13.86 -5.63
C VAL A 151 16.16 -13.10 -6.69
N GLN A 152 16.77 -11.97 -6.32
CA GLN A 152 17.69 -11.25 -7.21
C GLN A 152 18.91 -12.11 -7.56
N PHE A 153 19.57 -12.72 -6.58
CA PHE A 153 20.70 -13.62 -6.80
C PHE A 153 20.36 -14.78 -7.75
N ARG A 154 19.19 -15.42 -7.56
CA ARG A 154 18.69 -16.46 -8.47
C ARG A 154 18.49 -15.90 -9.90
N THR A 155 17.93 -14.70 -10.01
CA THR A 155 17.69 -14.06 -11.32
C THR A 155 19.01 -13.77 -12.03
N ASP A 156 20.02 -13.27 -11.31
CA ASP A 156 21.35 -13.01 -11.83
C ASP A 156 22.03 -14.29 -12.33
N ILE A 157 21.95 -15.38 -11.56
CA ILE A 157 22.46 -16.69 -11.98
C ILE A 157 21.77 -17.17 -13.26
N ARG A 158 20.43 -17.10 -13.32
CA ARG A 158 19.65 -17.53 -14.47
C ARG A 158 19.99 -16.71 -15.71
N ASP A 159 20.22 -15.42 -15.55
CA ASP A 159 20.66 -14.51 -16.61
C ASP A 159 22.08 -14.82 -17.09
N ILE A 160 23.02 -15.10 -16.18
CA ILE A 160 24.38 -15.54 -16.54
C ILE A 160 24.32 -16.83 -17.34
N CYS A 161 23.49 -17.80 -16.94
CA CYS A 161 23.28 -19.05 -17.68
C CYS A 161 22.69 -18.81 -19.07
N ARG A 162 21.78 -17.83 -19.23
CA ARG A 162 21.14 -17.47 -20.51
C ARG A 162 22.06 -16.72 -21.45
N ARG A 163 22.94 -15.85 -20.95
CA ARG A 163 23.87 -15.03 -21.76
C ARG A 163 25.09 -15.81 -22.25
N ARG A 164 25.43 -16.93 -21.62
CA ARG A 164 26.65 -17.71 -21.93
C ARG A 164 26.38 -18.67 -23.10
N SER A 165 27.00 -18.40 -24.26
CA SER A 165 26.87 -19.13 -25.54
C SER A 165 27.05 -20.67 -25.46
N PRO A 166 26.56 -21.44 -26.45
CA PRO A 166 26.42 -22.91 -26.39
C PRO A 166 27.73 -23.72 -26.41
N THR A 167 28.89 -23.07 -26.47
CA THR A 167 30.16 -23.72 -26.81
C THR A 167 30.93 -24.36 -25.65
N ASP A 168 30.58 -24.04 -24.40
CA ASP A 168 31.28 -24.55 -23.22
C ASP A 168 30.32 -25.39 -22.36
N GLU A 169 30.60 -26.69 -22.30
CA GLU A 169 30.13 -27.70 -21.34
C GLU A 169 28.63 -27.59 -20.94
N GLU A 170 27.78 -28.38 -21.61
CA GLU A 170 26.32 -28.43 -21.37
C GLU A 170 25.92 -28.83 -19.94
N ASN A 171 26.80 -29.50 -19.20
CA ASN A 171 26.48 -30.07 -17.88
C ASN A 171 26.31 -29.04 -16.74
N PRO A 172 27.25 -28.11 -16.47
CA PRO A 172 27.12 -27.16 -15.37
C PRO A 172 25.95 -26.17 -15.53
N LYS A 173 25.60 -25.78 -16.76
CA LYS A 173 24.48 -24.84 -17.00
C LYS A 173 23.12 -25.46 -16.67
N LYS A 174 22.90 -26.69 -17.12
CA LYS A 174 21.66 -27.42 -16.88
C LYS A 174 21.46 -27.68 -15.39
N SER A 175 22.51 -28.15 -14.71
CA SER A 175 22.49 -28.39 -13.27
C SER A 175 22.21 -27.12 -12.45
N LEU A 176 22.76 -25.97 -12.87
CA LEU A 176 22.53 -24.71 -12.16
C LEU A 176 21.10 -24.18 -12.36
N LEU A 177 20.53 -24.35 -13.56
CA LEU A 177 19.13 -24.02 -13.82
C LEU A 177 18.16 -24.94 -13.05
N GLU A 178 18.48 -26.24 -12.95
CA GLU A 178 17.72 -27.19 -12.12
C GLU A 178 17.73 -26.77 -10.64
N GLN A 179 18.89 -26.37 -10.09
CA GLN A 179 18.97 -25.83 -8.73
C GLN A 179 18.16 -24.54 -8.55
N CYS A 180 18.13 -23.66 -9.55
CA CYS A 180 17.29 -22.45 -9.50
C CYS A 180 15.79 -22.78 -9.49
N ASP A 181 15.38 -23.86 -10.18
CA ASP A 181 14.00 -24.30 -10.20
C ASP A 181 13.61 -25.05 -8.92
N ASP A 182 14.53 -25.82 -8.34
CA ASP A 182 14.35 -26.45 -7.01
C ASP A 182 14.19 -25.39 -5.92
N TYR A 183 15.02 -24.34 -5.92
CA TYR A 183 14.86 -23.19 -5.02
C TYR A 183 13.46 -22.57 -5.10
N ARG A 184 12.92 -22.41 -6.31
CA ARG A 184 11.57 -21.88 -6.52
C ARG A 184 10.50 -22.80 -5.92
N LEU A 185 10.67 -24.11 -6.04
CA LEU A 185 9.75 -25.08 -5.44
C LEU A 185 9.82 -25.05 -3.91
N GLN A 186 11.02 -25.04 -3.35
CA GLN A 186 11.23 -24.96 -1.90
C GLN A 186 10.62 -23.68 -1.31
N MET A 187 10.84 -22.53 -1.95
CA MET A 187 10.21 -21.27 -1.54
C MET A 187 8.67 -21.33 -1.61
N LYS A 188 8.12 -22.02 -2.61
CA LYS A 188 6.68 -22.24 -2.72
C LYS A 188 6.11 -23.06 -1.57
N TYR A 189 6.85 -24.08 -1.08
CA TYR A 189 6.45 -24.84 0.12
C TYR A 189 6.48 -23.99 1.39
N LEU A 190 7.38 -23.00 1.46
CA LEU A 190 7.45 -22.02 2.54
C LEU A 190 6.42 -20.88 2.41
N GLY A 191 5.51 -20.97 1.44
CA GLY A 191 4.47 -19.96 1.22
C GLY A 191 4.92 -18.73 0.43
N VAL A 192 6.09 -18.77 -0.21
CA VAL A 192 6.62 -17.70 -1.06
C VAL A 192 6.50 -18.11 -2.54
N GLU A 193 5.63 -17.43 -3.29
CA GLU A 193 5.46 -17.68 -4.72
C GLU A 193 6.37 -16.76 -5.53
N ILE A 194 7.29 -17.33 -6.32
CA ILE A 194 8.18 -16.59 -7.23
C ILE A 194 7.66 -16.72 -8.67
N LYS A 195 7.46 -15.58 -9.33
CA LYS A 195 6.99 -15.45 -10.72
C LYS A 195 8.08 -14.80 -11.58
N ASP A 196 8.57 -15.55 -12.56
CA ASP A 196 9.54 -15.06 -13.54
C ASP A 196 8.81 -14.18 -14.59
N ARG A 197 9.26 -12.94 -14.80
CA ARG A 197 8.78 -12.01 -15.83
C ARG A 197 9.90 -11.70 -16.84
N ASN A 198 9.55 -11.01 -17.93
CA ASN A 198 10.51 -10.67 -19.01
C ASN A 198 11.69 -9.80 -18.55
N GLN A 199 11.52 -9.00 -17.48
CA GLN A 199 12.54 -8.08 -16.95
C GLN A 199 13.07 -8.46 -15.55
N GLY A 200 12.75 -9.66 -15.04
CA GLY A 200 13.20 -10.11 -13.71
C GLY A 200 12.21 -11.02 -13.01
N SER A 201 12.54 -11.46 -11.80
CA SER A 201 11.65 -12.28 -10.96
C SER A 201 10.93 -11.42 -9.93
N THR A 202 9.64 -11.65 -9.74
CA THR A 202 8.84 -11.03 -8.66
C THR A 202 8.41 -12.10 -7.67
N TRP A 203 8.22 -11.75 -6.40
CA TRP A 203 7.75 -12.71 -5.38
C TRP A 203 6.58 -12.15 -4.57
N SER A 204 5.79 -13.05 -3.98
CA SER A 204 4.66 -12.71 -3.11
C SER A 204 4.39 -13.80 -2.09
N PHE A 205 4.00 -13.43 -0.88
CA PHE A 205 3.47 -14.40 0.08
C PHE A 205 2.11 -14.92 -0.39
N LYS A 206 1.95 -16.24 -0.36
CA LYS A 206 0.68 -16.90 -0.61
C LYS A 206 -0.15 -16.83 0.67
N LYS A 207 -1.32 -16.19 0.60
CA LYS A 207 -2.35 -16.25 1.65
C LYS A 207 -2.98 -17.64 1.72
#